data_AF-A0A9W7TED7-F1
#
_entry.id   AF-A0A9W7TED7-F1
#
_cell.length_a   1.000
_cell.length_b   1.000
_cell.length_c   1.000
_cell.angle_alpha   90.00
_cell.angle_beta   90.00
_cell.angle_gamma   90.00
#
_symmetry.space_group_name_H-M   'P 1'
#
loop_
_entity.id
_entity.type
_entity.pdbx_description
1 polymer ?
#
loop_
_entity_poly.entity_id
_entity_poly.type
_entity_poly.pdbx_seq_one_letter_code
_entity_poly.pdbx_strand_id
1 'polypeptide(L)'
;MSMDIDAEMDVVEFIKQRVAEADQDTSIPPYDSLQTYAYEGQGSPAGTISSLGSAGAHSEQDYNYLDEWGPEFQKLAELYGDEVETESSSTEKAESEKQT
;
A
#
# COMPACT_ATOMS: atom_id res chain seq x y z
N MET A 1 -68.23 -13.82 20.73
CA MET A 1 -67.44 -14.95 20.19
C MET A 1 -67.86 -16.18 20.94
N SER A 2 -68.85 -16.91 20.41
CA SER A 2 -69.13 -18.28 20.83
C SER A 2 -68.15 -19.16 20.08
N MET A 3 -67.29 -19.89 20.77
CA MET A 3 -66.61 -21.02 20.15
C MET A 3 -67.59 -22.17 20.22
N ASP A 4 -68.35 -22.35 19.14
CA ASP A 4 -69.06 -23.58 18.90
C ASP A 4 -68.00 -24.68 18.81
N ILE A 5 -67.82 -25.41 19.90
CA ILE A 5 -67.06 -26.64 19.93
C ILE A 5 -67.90 -27.63 19.14
N ASP A 6 -67.50 -27.85 17.89
CA ASP A 6 -68.15 -28.77 16.98
C ASP A 6 -68.36 -30.13 17.65
N ALA A 7 -69.62 -30.56 17.62
CA ALA A 7 -70.06 -31.86 18.09
C ALA A 7 -69.30 -32.96 17.35
N GLU A 8 -68.72 -33.89 18.12
CA GLU A 8 -68.10 -35.15 17.65
C GLU A 8 -67.16 -35.01 16.44
N MET A 9 -66.03 -34.32 16.60
CA MET A 9 -64.90 -34.55 15.69
C MET A 9 -64.46 -36.02 15.81
N ASP A 10 -64.50 -36.75 14.69
CA ASP A 10 -64.11 -38.16 14.63
C ASP A 10 -62.66 -38.31 15.13
N VAL A 11 -62.40 -39.29 16.01
CA VAL A 11 -61.08 -39.46 16.64
C VAL A 11 -59.97 -39.63 15.60
N VAL A 12 -60.28 -40.24 14.45
CA VAL A 12 -59.33 -40.40 13.36
C VAL A 12 -59.01 -39.05 12.72
N GLU A 13 -60.00 -38.17 12.56
CA GLU A 13 -59.82 -36.81 12.05
C GLU A 13 -59.01 -35.94 13.02
N PHE A 14 -59.31 -36.02 14.33
CA PHE A 14 -58.51 -35.34 15.35
C PHE A 14 -57.05 -35.78 15.31
N ILE A 15 -56.78 -37.10 15.29
CA ILE A 15 -55.39 -37.60 15.23
C ILE A 15 -54.71 -37.15 13.95
N LYS A 16 -55.38 -37.20 12.79
CA LYS A 16 -54.84 -36.71 11.51
C LYS A 16 -54.49 -35.23 11.57
N GLN A 17 -55.35 -34.41 12.17
CA GLN A 17 -55.08 -32.99 12.35
C GLN A 17 -53.87 -32.77 13.26
N ARG A 18 -53.80 -33.45 14.42
CA ARG A 18 -52.67 -33.31 15.36
C ARG A 18 -51.34 -33.78 14.76
N VAL A 19 -51.36 -34.82 13.92
CA VAL A 19 -50.17 -35.28 13.18
C VAL A 19 -49.73 -34.23 12.17
N ALA A 20 -50.67 -33.70 11.37
CA ALA A 20 -50.36 -32.65 10.41
C ALA A 20 -49.79 -31.38 11.09
N GLU A 21 -50.31 -31.01 12.26
CA GLU A 21 -49.77 -29.92 13.07
C GLU A 21 -48.34 -30.20 13.57
N ALA A 22 -48.07 -31.43 14.03
CA ALA A 22 -46.74 -31.83 14.50
C ALA A 22 -45.71 -31.90 13.36
N ASP A 23 -46.11 -32.35 12.17
CA ASP A 23 -45.23 -32.45 11.00
C ASP A 23 -44.86 -31.07 10.42
N GLN A 24 -45.63 -30.03 10.73
CA GLN A 24 -45.36 -28.65 10.32
C GLN A 24 -44.63 -27.83 11.40
N ASP A 25 -44.29 -28.44 12.53
CA ASP A 25 -43.53 -27.77 13.58
C ASP A 25 -42.10 -27.48 13.09
N THR A 26 -41.70 -26.21 13.04
CA THR A 26 -40.35 -25.80 12.65
C THR A 26 -39.42 -25.62 13.85
N SER A 27 -39.92 -25.80 15.07
CA SER A 27 -39.13 -25.76 16.31
C SER A 27 -38.43 -27.09 16.61
N ILE A 28 -38.72 -28.13 15.83
CA ILE A 28 -38.03 -29.40 15.87
C ILE A 28 -36.77 -29.39 14.97
N PRO A 29 -35.77 -30.23 15.25
CA PRO A 29 -34.46 -30.19 14.59
C PRO A 29 -34.51 -30.51 13.07
N PRO A 30 -33.44 -30.18 12.31
CA PRO A 30 -32.14 -29.69 12.77
C PRO A 30 -32.11 -28.18 13.00
N TYR A 31 -31.61 -27.77 14.17
CA TYR A 31 -31.34 -26.36 14.44
C TYR A 31 -30.16 -25.86 13.61
N ASP A 32 -30.14 -24.56 13.37
CA ASP A 32 -28.99 -23.90 12.75
C ASP A 32 -27.76 -23.98 13.66
N SER A 33 -26.61 -24.27 13.07
CA SER A 33 -25.32 -24.23 13.75
C SER A 33 -24.57 -22.94 13.43
N LEU A 34 -24.00 -22.29 14.45
CA LEU A 34 -23.02 -21.23 14.24
C LEU A 34 -21.65 -21.86 13.97
N GLN A 35 -20.92 -21.31 13.00
CA GLN A 35 -19.53 -21.65 12.75
C GLN A 35 -18.66 -20.43 13.04
N THR A 36 -17.79 -20.55 14.05
CA THR A 36 -16.87 -19.48 14.43
C THR A 36 -15.54 -19.65 13.69
N TYR A 37 -15.13 -18.60 12.96
CA TYR A 37 -13.85 -18.55 12.27
C TYR A 37 -12.91 -17.59 13.00
N ALA A 38 -11.69 -18.05 13.28
CA ALA A 38 -10.67 -17.27 13.99
C ALA A 38 -9.26 -17.43 13.36
N TYR A 39 -9.21 -17.79 12.07
CA TYR A 39 -7.94 -17.95 11.38
C TYR A 39 -7.44 -16.59 10.88
N GLU A 40 -6.34 -16.10 11.46
CA GLU A 40 -5.72 -14.80 11.11
C GLU A 40 -4.66 -14.89 10.00
N GLY A 41 -4.32 -16.10 9.54
CA GLY A 41 -3.18 -16.31 8.64
C GLY A 41 -1.92 -16.74 9.38
N GLN A 42 -0.79 -16.76 8.66
CA GLN A 42 0.51 -17.23 9.20
C GLN A 42 1.54 -16.11 9.42
N GLY A 43 1.12 -14.84 9.37
CA GLY A 43 2.04 -13.73 9.57
C GLY A 43 3.18 -13.69 8.54
N SER A 44 2.84 -13.92 7.26
CA SER A 44 3.85 -13.93 6.20
C SER A 44 4.59 -12.58 6.11
N PRO A 45 5.90 -12.58 5.84
CA PRO A 45 6.64 -11.34 5.65
C PRO A 45 6.03 -10.49 4.53
N ALA A 46 5.92 -9.17 4.74
CA ALA A 46 5.33 -8.23 3.77
C ALA A 46 6.16 -8.04 2.47
N GLY A 47 7.22 -8.82 2.28
CA GLY A 47 8.21 -8.61 1.23
C GLY A 47 8.98 -7.30 1.42
N THR A 48 9.55 -6.80 0.32
CA THR A 48 10.24 -5.51 0.28
C THR A 48 9.33 -4.46 -0.36
N ILE A 49 9.19 -3.31 0.28
CA ILE A 49 8.55 -2.11 -0.29
C ILE A 49 9.59 -1.23 -0.99
N SER A 50 9.17 -0.49 -2.02
CA SER A 50 10.02 0.49 -2.68
C SER A 50 10.37 1.65 -1.74
N SER A 51 11.60 2.15 -1.83
CA SER A 51 12.02 3.34 -1.07
C SER A 51 11.41 4.61 -1.66
N LEU A 52 10.97 5.53 -0.79
CA LEU A 52 10.28 6.78 -1.19
C LEU A 52 11.12 7.68 -2.09
N GLY A 53 12.46 7.63 -1.99
CA GLY A 53 13.38 8.47 -2.78
C GLY A 53 13.73 7.90 -4.16
N SER A 54 13.27 6.71 -4.51
CA SER A 54 13.73 6.03 -5.75
C SER A 54 13.25 6.69 -7.05
N ALA A 55 12.23 7.56 -7.01
CA ALA A 55 11.65 8.18 -8.19
C ALA A 55 12.26 9.56 -8.54
N GLY A 56 13.05 10.16 -7.64
CA GLY A 56 13.49 11.56 -7.75
C GLY A 56 14.97 11.79 -8.10
N ALA A 57 15.81 10.75 -8.07
CA ALA A 57 17.27 10.92 -8.12
C ALA A 57 17.85 11.28 -9.50
N HIS A 58 17.03 11.48 -10.53
CA HIS A 58 17.51 11.79 -11.89
C HIS A 58 17.86 13.26 -12.12
N SER A 59 17.51 14.18 -11.21
CA SER A 59 17.74 15.63 -11.37
C SER A 59 18.63 16.26 -10.29
N GLU A 60 19.34 15.47 -9.49
CA GLU A 60 20.10 15.95 -8.31
C GLU A 60 21.54 16.43 -8.62
N GLN A 61 21.94 16.50 -9.89
CA GLN A 61 23.32 16.82 -10.31
C GLN A 61 23.48 18.20 -10.98
N ASP A 62 22.58 19.14 -10.73
CA ASP A 62 22.76 20.55 -11.10
C ASP A 62 23.21 21.33 -9.86
N TYR A 63 24.46 21.77 -9.83
CA TYR A 63 25.08 22.44 -8.69
C TYR A 63 25.36 23.93 -8.94
N ASN A 64 24.74 24.54 -9.95
CA ASN A 64 24.96 25.95 -10.33
C ASN A 64 24.62 26.94 -9.19
N TYR A 65 23.85 26.53 -8.19
CA TYR A 65 23.56 27.33 -7.00
C TYR A 65 24.75 27.51 -6.04
N LEU A 66 25.83 26.71 -6.17
CA LEU A 66 27.01 26.83 -5.33
C LEU A 66 27.76 28.15 -5.53
N ASP A 67 27.68 28.74 -6.73
CA ASP A 67 28.26 30.05 -7.04
C ASP A 67 27.62 31.18 -6.22
N GLU A 68 26.35 31.01 -5.82
CA GLU A 68 25.58 32.02 -5.08
C GLU A 68 25.75 31.90 -3.55
N TRP A 69 26.36 30.83 -3.03
CA TRP A 69 26.52 30.59 -1.59
C TRP A 69 27.68 31.36 -0.94
N GLY A 70 28.54 31.98 -1.74
CA GLY A 70 29.62 32.85 -1.28
C GLY A 70 30.99 32.16 -1.19
N PRO A 71 32.04 32.90 -0.77
CA PRO A 71 33.44 32.50 -0.94
C PRO A 71 33.84 31.22 -0.20
N GLU A 72 33.17 30.92 0.92
CA GLU A 72 33.39 29.68 1.67
C GLU A 72 33.06 28.42 0.85
N PHE A 73 32.18 28.54 -0.14
CA PHE A 73 31.73 27.43 -1.01
C PHE A 73 32.38 27.43 -2.39
N GLN A 74 33.28 28.38 -2.67
CA GLN A 74 33.92 28.53 -4.00
C GLN A 74 34.66 27.27 -4.45
N LYS A 75 35.32 26.57 -3.53
CA LYS A 75 35.99 25.30 -3.84
C LYS A 75 35.00 24.20 -4.24
N LEU A 76 33.78 24.21 -3.68
CA LEU A 76 32.74 23.26 -4.07
C LEU A 76 32.13 23.65 -5.41
N ALA A 77 31.94 24.95 -5.67
CA ALA A 77 31.51 25.45 -6.98
C ALA A 77 32.50 25.09 -8.09
N GLU A 78 33.80 25.21 -7.84
CA GLU A 78 34.85 24.79 -8.79
C GLU A 78 34.85 23.28 -9.07
N LEU A 79 34.52 22.45 -8.07
CA LEU A 79 34.55 20.99 -8.19
C LEU A 79 33.27 20.38 -8.79
N TYR A 80 32.13 21.07 -8.66
CA TYR A 80 30.81 20.53 -9.00
C TYR A 80 29.99 21.41 -9.97
N GLY A 81 30.43 22.64 -10.23
CA GLY A 81 29.86 23.49 -11.29
C GLY A 81 30.23 22.95 -12.67
N ASP A 82 29.39 23.24 -13.66
CA ASP A 82 29.66 22.84 -15.04
C ASP A 82 31.02 23.40 -15.49
N GLU A 83 31.93 22.52 -15.91
CA GLU A 83 33.26 22.87 -16.39
C GLU A 83 33.15 23.78 -17.62
N VAL A 84 33.15 25.10 -17.42
CA VAL A 84 33.56 26.02 -18.49
C VAL A 84 35.06 25.88 -18.66
N GLU A 85 35.46 24.98 -19.56
CA GLU A 85 36.77 24.87 -20.22
C GLU A 85 37.70 26.06 -19.91
N THR A 86 38.46 25.95 -18.83
CA THR A 86 39.44 26.96 -18.45
C THR A 86 40.72 26.73 -19.25
N GLU A 87 40.74 27.17 -20.51
CA GLU A 87 41.99 27.48 -21.21
C GLU A 87 42.68 28.67 -20.52
N SER A 88 43.41 28.38 -19.44
CA SER A 88 44.43 29.28 -18.90
C SER A 88 45.66 29.22 -19.79
N SER A 89 45.70 30.08 -20.81
CA SER A 89 46.92 30.42 -21.54
C SER A 89 47.94 31.08 -20.60
N SER A 90 48.80 30.26 -20.00
CA SER A 90 50.09 30.69 -19.45
C SER A 90 51.17 29.73 -19.93
N THR A 91 51.85 30.07 -21.03
CA THR A 91 53.21 29.58 -21.28
C THR A 91 54.11 30.75 -21.67
N GLU A 92 54.76 31.27 -20.65
CA GLU A 92 56.00 32.02 -20.74
C GLU A 92 57.09 31.07 -21.25
N LYS A 93 57.79 31.41 -22.35
CA LYS A 93 59.09 30.82 -22.67
C LYS A 93 60.07 31.91 -23.09
N ALA A 94 60.90 32.31 -22.13
CA ALA A 94 62.17 32.97 -22.37
C ALA A 94 63.21 31.94 -22.85
N GLU A 95 63.91 32.21 -23.95
CA GLU A 95 65.27 31.73 -24.29
C GLU A 95 65.73 32.49 -25.56
N SER A 96 66.54 33.55 -25.43
CA SER A 96 68.01 33.62 -25.46
C SER A 96 68.66 33.71 -26.86
N GLU A 97 69.44 34.79 -27.01
CA GLU A 97 70.73 34.92 -27.72
C GLU A 97 70.88 34.99 -29.27
N LYS A 98 71.51 36.12 -29.66
CA LYS A 98 72.63 36.35 -30.62
C LYS A 98 72.38 36.47 -32.14
N GLN A 99 72.74 37.68 -32.62
CA GLN A 99 73.74 37.98 -33.68
C GLN A 99 73.35 37.55 -35.12
N THR A 100 73.17 38.44 -36.11
CA THR A 100 74.08 39.47 -36.67
C THR A 100 73.26 40.55 -37.37
#